data_AF-A0A2T1CA80-F1
#
_entry.id   AF-A0A2T1CA80-F1
#
_cell.length_a   1.000
_cell.length_b   1.000
_cell.length_c   1.000
_cell.angle_alpha   90.00
_cell.angle_beta   90.00
_cell.angle_gamma   90.00
#
_symmetry.space_group_name_H-M   'P 1'
#
loop_
_entity.id
_entity.type
_entity.pdbx_description
1 polymer ?
#
loop_
_entity_poly.entity_id
_entity_poly.type
_entity_poly.pdbx_seq_one_letter_code
_entity_poly.pdbx_strand_id
1 'polypeptide(L)'
;MADVHYSPELVREFTRHFAAGYGFSTITDARAFASSVLGEEVRPGQELAKLVDEAAEAAIVRAARTIITGSLGPVQTFHRLVDLYQRQPSLTVRSSTSVQQQAYSTPVPIAQLAASLAGINTGTTVYEPSAGHGALLLLAHPEMAAVNELNPDRAADLRAQGFAVTTEDASLWLPETLHDVVIANPPFGAVAK
;
A
#
# COMPACT_ATOMS: atom_id res chain seq x y z
N MET A 1 -8.01 16.45 20.66
CA MET A 1 -8.45 15.33 19.80
C MET A 1 -7.20 14.57 19.46
N ALA A 2 -7.14 13.26 19.75
CA ALA A 2 -5.99 12.47 19.32
C ALA A 2 -5.97 12.48 17.80
N ASP A 3 -4.87 12.91 17.19
CA ASP A 3 -4.65 12.76 15.77
C ASP A 3 -4.76 11.26 15.44
N VAL A 4 -5.72 10.90 14.58
CA VAL A 4 -6.00 9.50 14.26
C VAL A 4 -4.97 9.04 13.26
N HIS A 5 -3.86 8.53 13.77
CA HIS A 5 -2.79 7.94 13.00
C HIS A 5 -3.09 6.48 12.64
N TYR A 6 -2.43 5.97 11.60
CA TYR A 6 -2.43 4.58 11.12
C TYR A 6 -3.09 3.54 12.05
N SER A 7 -4.04 2.76 11.52
CA SER A 7 -4.80 1.73 12.28
C SER A 7 -4.43 0.30 11.86
N PRO A 8 -3.55 -0.40 12.61
CA PRO A 8 -3.22 -1.81 12.38
C PRO A 8 -4.45 -2.73 12.43
N GLU A 9 -5.44 -2.37 13.25
CA GLU A 9 -6.68 -3.13 13.38
C GLU A 9 -7.51 -3.10 12.10
N LEU A 10 -7.78 -1.92 11.55
CA LEU A 10 -8.51 -1.81 10.29
C LEU A 10 -7.77 -2.54 9.16
N VAL A 11 -6.45 -2.33 9.03
CA VAL A 11 -5.64 -3.02 8.00
C VAL A 11 -5.81 -4.52 8.12
N ARG A 12 -5.74 -5.07 9.33
CA ARG A 12 -5.89 -6.50 9.58
C ARG A 12 -7.28 -7.01 9.22
N GLU A 13 -8.35 -6.31 9.62
CA GLU A 13 -9.72 -6.76 9.33
C GLU A 13 -10.06 -6.64 7.83
N PHE A 14 -9.64 -5.56 7.16
CA PHE A 14 -9.75 -5.46 5.71
C PHE A 14 -8.95 -6.56 5.00
N THR A 15 -7.73 -6.85 5.46
CA THR A 15 -6.90 -7.92 4.88
C THR A 15 -7.61 -9.27 4.98
N ARG A 16 -8.19 -9.60 6.14
CA ARG A 16 -8.98 -10.82 6.33
C ARG A 16 -10.19 -10.87 5.42
N HIS A 17 -10.91 -9.75 5.30
CA HIS A 17 -12.06 -9.63 4.41
C HIS A 17 -11.68 -9.96 2.95
N PHE A 18 -10.61 -9.34 2.44
CA PHE A 18 -10.11 -9.63 1.10
C PHE A 18 -9.57 -11.05 0.93
N ALA A 19 -8.88 -11.59 1.94
CA ALA A 19 -8.33 -12.95 1.92
C ALA A 19 -9.43 -14.02 1.91
N ALA A 20 -10.58 -13.74 2.52
CA ALA A 20 -11.77 -14.59 2.48
C ALA A 20 -12.53 -14.51 1.14
N GLY A 21 -12.05 -13.73 0.17
CA GLY A 21 -12.66 -13.59 -1.16
C GLY A 21 -13.73 -12.52 -1.26
N TYR A 22 -14.01 -11.79 -0.17
CA TYR A 22 -14.96 -10.69 -0.19
C TYR A 22 -14.33 -9.41 -0.78
N GLY A 23 -15.17 -8.46 -1.15
CA GLY A 23 -14.78 -7.17 -1.71
C GLY A 23 -15.81 -6.11 -1.41
N PHE A 24 -15.52 -4.88 -1.82
CA PHE A 24 -16.40 -3.74 -1.63
C PHE A 24 -16.83 -3.19 -2.98
N SER A 25 -18.14 -3.10 -3.21
CA SER A 25 -18.67 -2.52 -4.45
C SER A 25 -18.47 -1.00 -4.47
N THR A 26 -18.52 -0.35 -3.32
CA THR A 26 -18.36 1.10 -3.16
C THR A 26 -17.49 1.45 -1.96
N ILE A 27 -16.99 2.69 -1.91
CA ILE A 27 -16.30 3.19 -0.72
C ILE A 27 -17.24 3.31 0.49
N THR A 28 -18.54 3.50 0.27
CA THR A 28 -19.55 3.50 1.34
C THR A 28 -19.61 2.14 2.04
N ASP A 29 -19.50 1.04 1.29
CA ASP A 29 -19.49 -0.31 1.87
C ASP A 29 -18.25 -0.54 2.72
N ALA A 30 -17.08 -0.07 2.26
CA ALA A 30 -15.84 -0.15 3.02
C ALA A 30 -15.91 0.66 4.33
N ARG A 31 -16.53 1.84 4.29
CA ARG A 31 -16.77 2.68 5.48
C ARG A 31 -17.76 2.06 6.45
N ALA A 32 -18.84 1.45 5.96
CA ALA A 32 -19.78 0.72 6.80
C ALA A 32 -19.12 -0.47 7.50
N PHE A 33 -18.27 -1.21 6.78
CA PHE A 33 -17.46 -2.27 7.37
C PHE A 33 -16.50 -1.73 8.44
N ALA A 34 -15.76 -0.66 8.15
CA ALA A 34 -14.89 -0.03 9.13
C ALA A 34 -15.65 0.46 10.37
N SER A 35 -16.85 1.04 10.20
CA SER A 35 -17.71 1.42 11.33
C SER A 35 -18.06 0.26 12.24
N SER A 36 -18.34 -0.92 11.66
CA SER A 36 -18.62 -2.12 12.45
C SER A 36 -17.39 -2.61 13.22
N VAL A 37 -16.19 -2.41 12.68
CA VAL A 37 -14.92 -2.79 13.33
C VAL A 37 -14.58 -1.84 14.47
N LEU A 38 -14.74 -0.53 14.24
CA LEU A 38 -14.35 0.51 15.21
C LEU A 38 -15.40 0.79 16.29
N GLY A 39 -16.67 0.45 16.03
CA GLY A 39 -17.78 0.87 16.87
C GLY A 39 -18.11 2.37 16.78
N GLU A 40 -17.62 3.05 15.74
CA GLU A 40 -17.83 4.48 15.48
C GLU A 40 -18.30 4.71 14.03
N GLU A 41 -19.17 5.68 13.83
CA GLU A 41 -19.67 6.03 12.50
C GLU A 41 -18.59 6.75 11.66
N VAL A 42 -18.30 6.21 10.47
CA VAL A 42 -17.31 6.77 9.55
C VAL A 42 -18.03 7.62 8.51
N ARG A 43 -18.01 8.96 8.68
CA ARG A 43 -18.67 9.88 7.75
C ARG A 43 -17.72 10.45 6.71
N PRO A 44 -18.16 10.68 5.45
CA PRO A 44 -17.34 11.32 4.42
C PRO A 44 -16.79 12.68 4.86
N GLY A 45 -15.56 12.99 4.45
CA GLY A 45 -14.92 14.29 4.72
C GLY A 45 -14.26 14.43 6.10
N GLN A 46 -14.30 13.38 6.92
CA GLN A 46 -13.62 13.34 8.22
C GLN A 46 -12.26 12.64 8.12
N GLU A 47 -11.35 12.89 9.07
CA GLU A 47 -10.07 12.20 9.16
C GLU A 47 -10.23 10.68 9.26
N LEU A 48 -11.27 10.21 9.97
CA LEU A 48 -11.57 8.80 10.07
C LEU A 48 -11.89 8.16 8.71
N ALA A 49 -12.54 8.89 7.80
CA ALA A 49 -12.79 8.38 6.45
C ALA A 49 -11.49 8.24 5.65
N LYS A 50 -10.53 9.17 5.81
CA LYS A 50 -9.22 9.05 5.18
C LYS A 50 -8.44 7.86 5.72
N LEU A 51 -8.49 7.64 7.04
CA LEU A 51 -7.88 6.47 7.67
C LEU A 51 -8.43 5.15 7.09
N VAL A 52 -9.73 5.10 6.84
CA VAL A 52 -10.36 3.93 6.21
C VAL A 52 -9.88 3.72 4.78
N ASP A 53 -9.77 4.79 4.00
CA ASP A 53 -9.25 4.73 2.64
C ASP A 53 -7.79 4.21 2.64
N GLU A 54 -6.91 4.76 3.49
CA GLU A 54 -5.50 4.31 3.67
C GLU A 54 -5.42 2.85 4.19
N ALA A 55 -6.28 2.47 5.13
CA ALA A 55 -6.29 1.11 5.66
C ALA A 55 -6.73 0.07 4.61
N ALA A 56 -7.69 0.43 3.75
CA ALA A 56 -8.11 -0.42 2.63
C ALA A 56 -6.97 -0.59 1.61
N GLU A 57 -6.23 0.48 1.29
CA GLU A 57 -5.05 0.43 0.40
C GLU A 57 -3.94 -0.47 0.97
N ALA A 58 -3.57 -0.27 2.24
CA ALA A 58 -2.59 -1.12 2.93
C ALA A 58 -3.01 -2.59 2.93
N ALA A 59 -4.29 -2.86 3.18
CA ALA A 59 -4.84 -4.21 3.23
C ALA A 59 -4.79 -4.93 1.87
N ILE A 60 -4.97 -4.22 0.75
CA ILE A 60 -4.78 -4.80 -0.59
C ILE A 60 -3.33 -5.26 -0.78
N VAL A 61 -2.34 -4.50 -0.31
CA VAL A 61 -0.93 -4.91 -0.37
C VAL A 61 -0.67 -6.16 0.48
N ARG A 62 -1.24 -6.25 1.70
CA ARG A 62 -1.11 -7.44 2.57
C ARG A 62 -1.79 -8.67 1.98
N ALA A 63 -2.99 -8.52 1.44
CA ALA A 63 -3.71 -9.59 0.76
C ALA A 63 -2.94 -10.08 -0.47
N ALA A 64 -2.34 -9.16 -1.24
CA ALA A 64 -1.49 -9.49 -2.38
C ALA A 64 -0.25 -10.31 -1.97
N ARG A 65 0.46 -9.91 -0.89
CA ARG A 65 1.58 -10.72 -0.35
C ARG A 65 1.15 -12.13 0.03
N THR A 66 -0.02 -12.26 0.66
CA THR A 66 -0.58 -13.57 1.05
C THR A 66 -0.89 -14.45 -0.16
N ILE A 67 -1.42 -13.85 -1.24
CA ILE A 67 -1.66 -14.55 -2.51
C ILE A 67 -0.34 -15.03 -3.11
N ILE A 68 0.70 -14.19 -3.10
CA ILE A 68 2.02 -14.50 -3.67
C ILE A 68 2.70 -15.64 -2.91
N THR A 69 2.74 -15.57 -1.58
CA THR A 69 3.39 -16.61 -0.75
C THR A 69 2.69 -17.96 -0.81
N GLY A 70 1.37 -17.98 -1.03
CA GLY A 70 0.58 -19.21 -1.17
C GLY A 70 0.34 -19.68 -2.61
N SER A 71 1.00 -19.10 -3.62
CA SER A 71 0.71 -19.42 -5.03
C SER A 71 1.49 -20.63 -5.56
N LEU A 72 0.91 -21.32 -6.54
CA LEU A 72 1.52 -22.48 -7.22
C LEU A 72 2.17 -22.11 -8.58
N GLY A 73 2.15 -20.84 -9.00
CA GLY A 73 2.82 -20.40 -10.22
C GLY A 73 2.46 -18.97 -10.68
N PRO A 74 3.28 -18.37 -11.57
CA PRO A 74 3.20 -16.95 -11.91
C PRO A 74 1.89 -16.51 -12.57
N VAL A 75 1.35 -17.32 -13.49
CA VAL A 75 0.09 -17.01 -14.20
C VAL A 75 -1.10 -17.04 -13.23
N GLN A 76 -1.15 -18.05 -12.35
CA GLN A 76 -2.19 -18.15 -11.33
C GLN A 76 -2.08 -17.01 -10.31
N THR A 77 -0.87 -16.65 -9.88
CA THR A 77 -0.63 -15.48 -9.02
C THR A 77 -1.23 -14.24 -9.65
N PHE A 78 -0.89 -13.96 -10.92
CA PHE A 78 -1.35 -12.78 -11.63
C PHE A 78 -2.89 -12.71 -11.69
N HIS A 79 -3.56 -13.80 -12.07
CA HIS A 79 -5.02 -13.84 -12.10
C HIS A 79 -5.66 -13.60 -10.73
N ARG A 80 -5.09 -14.17 -9.65
CA ARG A 80 -5.59 -13.93 -8.29
C ARG A 80 -5.36 -12.49 -7.83
N LEU A 81 -4.27 -11.86 -8.26
CA LEU A 81 -4.02 -10.44 -8.01
C LEU A 81 -5.00 -9.55 -8.80
N VAL A 82 -5.32 -9.91 -10.05
CA VAL A 82 -6.33 -9.20 -10.85
C VAL A 82 -7.71 -9.28 -10.18
N ASP A 83 -8.11 -10.47 -9.72
CA ASP A 83 -9.34 -10.66 -8.94
C ASP A 83 -9.35 -9.80 -7.67
N LEU A 84 -8.26 -9.82 -6.88
CA LEU A 84 -8.13 -8.97 -5.70
C LEU A 84 -8.28 -7.48 -6.04
N TYR A 85 -7.62 -7.02 -7.10
CA TYR A 85 -7.69 -5.63 -7.55
C TYR A 85 -9.11 -5.22 -7.98
N GLN A 86 -9.89 -6.14 -8.56
CA GLN A 86 -11.28 -5.89 -8.95
C GLN A 86 -12.25 -5.86 -7.76
N ARG A 87 -11.86 -6.42 -6.61
CA ARG A 87 -12.66 -6.47 -5.38
C ARG A 87 -12.41 -5.29 -4.43
N GLN A 88 -11.40 -4.46 -4.69
CA GLN A 88 -11.15 -3.29 -3.86
C GLN A 88 -12.28 -2.24 -4.04
N PRO A 89 -12.58 -1.43 -3.02
CA PRO A 89 -13.53 -0.32 -3.19
C PRO A 89 -13.03 0.61 -4.30
N SER A 90 -13.93 1.36 -4.94
CA SER A 90 -13.52 2.39 -5.91
C SER A 90 -12.76 3.53 -5.21
N LEU A 91 -11.47 3.31 -4.96
CA LEU A 91 -10.52 4.27 -4.41
C LEU A 91 -10.11 5.32 -5.48
N THR A 92 -10.58 5.14 -6.72
CA THR A 92 -10.44 6.10 -7.84
C THR A 92 -11.28 7.35 -7.68
N VAL A 93 -12.14 7.43 -6.65
CA VAL A 93 -12.76 8.70 -6.28
C VAL A 93 -11.61 9.63 -5.86
N ARG A 94 -11.35 10.62 -6.72
CA ARG A 94 -10.46 11.76 -6.51
C ARG A 94 -10.75 12.37 -5.13
N SER A 95 -10.16 11.82 -4.08
CA SER A 95 -10.12 12.49 -2.80
C SER A 95 -9.27 13.74 -3.03
N SER A 96 -9.67 14.86 -2.43
CA SER A 96 -8.90 16.11 -2.52
C SER A 96 -7.42 15.89 -2.15
N THR A 97 -7.14 14.91 -1.29
CA THR A 97 -5.81 14.47 -0.87
C THR A 97 -5.03 13.70 -1.94
N SER A 98 -5.60 12.72 -2.65
CA SER A 98 -4.88 11.99 -3.72
C SER A 98 -4.56 12.89 -4.92
N VAL A 99 -5.43 13.85 -5.24
CA VAL A 99 -5.17 14.88 -6.26
C VAL A 99 -4.09 15.87 -5.80
N GLN A 100 -4.11 16.25 -4.53
CA GLN A 100 -3.15 17.20 -3.94
C GLN A 100 -1.75 16.60 -3.77
N GLN A 101 -1.65 15.31 -3.44
CA GLN A 101 -0.38 14.60 -3.26
C GLN A 101 0.16 13.96 -4.54
N GLN A 102 -0.64 13.94 -5.63
CA GLN A 102 -0.28 13.33 -6.92
C GLN A 102 0.24 11.88 -6.81
N ALA A 103 -0.12 11.18 -5.74
CA ALA A 103 0.36 9.84 -5.41
C ALA A 103 -0.79 8.86 -5.67
N TYR A 104 -0.68 8.10 -6.77
CA TYR A 104 -1.58 7.00 -7.08
C TYR A 104 -0.92 5.69 -6.66
N SER A 105 -1.64 4.85 -5.91
CA SER A 105 -1.16 3.51 -5.59
C SER A 105 -0.98 2.66 -6.83
N THR A 106 0.17 1.99 -6.95
CA THR A 106 0.46 1.07 -8.05
C THR A 106 -0.46 -0.16 -7.95
N PRO A 107 -1.30 -0.47 -8.96
CA PRO A 107 -2.13 -1.67 -8.95
C PRO A 107 -1.31 -2.94 -8.67
N VAL A 108 -1.71 -3.73 -7.66
CA VAL A 108 -0.93 -4.91 -7.22
C VAL A 108 -0.62 -5.93 -8.33
N PRO A 109 -1.45 -6.16 -9.38
CA PRO A 109 -1.06 -7.04 -10.48
C PRO A 109 0.12 -6.48 -11.28
N ILE A 110 0.11 -5.16 -11.54
CA ILE A 110 1.18 -4.47 -12.27
C ILE A 110 2.44 -4.39 -11.39
N ALA A 111 2.27 -4.12 -10.09
CA ALA A 111 3.38 -4.02 -9.16
C ALA A 111 4.14 -5.35 -9.04
N GLN A 112 3.42 -6.48 -8.97
CA GLN A 112 4.03 -7.81 -8.96
C GLN A 112 4.78 -8.12 -10.27
N LEU A 113 4.21 -7.73 -11.43
CA LEU A 113 4.86 -7.90 -12.72
C LEU A 113 6.13 -7.04 -12.83
N ALA A 114 6.07 -5.77 -12.42
CA ALA A 114 7.21 -4.84 -12.42
C ALA A 114 8.35 -5.38 -11.54
N ALA A 115 8.04 -5.81 -10.31
CA ALA A 115 9.02 -6.42 -9.41
C ALA A 115 9.65 -7.69 -10.02
N SER A 116 8.85 -8.53 -10.67
CA SER A 116 9.35 -9.75 -11.33
C SER A 116 10.28 -9.43 -12.50
N LEU A 117 9.91 -8.48 -13.35
CA LEU A 117 10.71 -8.06 -14.50
C LEU A 117 12.02 -7.38 -14.08
N ALA A 118 12.01 -6.70 -12.94
CA ALA A 118 13.21 -6.12 -12.32
C ALA A 118 14.10 -7.18 -11.63
N GLY A 119 13.70 -8.45 -11.58
CA GLY A 119 14.46 -9.52 -10.95
C GLY A 119 14.43 -9.50 -9.42
N ILE A 120 13.51 -8.75 -8.81
CA ILE A 120 13.38 -8.65 -7.36
C ILE A 120 12.91 -9.99 -6.79
N ASN A 121 13.67 -10.48 -5.81
CA ASN A 121 13.34 -11.63 -4.98
C ASN A 121 13.77 -11.38 -3.53
N THR A 122 13.61 -12.39 -2.67
CA THR A 122 13.89 -12.26 -1.22
C THR A 122 15.36 -12.00 -0.89
N GLY A 123 16.29 -12.21 -1.82
CA GLY A 123 17.72 -11.92 -1.66
C GLY A 123 18.20 -10.68 -2.41
N THR A 124 17.33 -9.96 -3.11
CA THR A 124 17.69 -8.74 -3.85
C THR A 124 17.68 -7.54 -2.92
N THR A 125 18.75 -6.73 -2.93
CA THR A 125 18.73 -5.43 -2.23
C THR A 125 17.95 -4.41 -3.07
N VAL A 126 16.93 -3.79 -2.47
CA VAL A 126 16.01 -2.89 -3.18
C VAL A 126 15.94 -1.53 -2.50
N TYR A 127 15.92 -0.46 -3.30
CA TYR A 127 15.54 0.87 -2.83
C TYR A 127 14.23 1.32 -3.48
N GLU A 128 13.24 1.71 -2.67
CA GLU A 128 11.99 2.32 -3.12
C GLU A 128 11.85 3.75 -2.54
N PRO A 129 12.07 4.81 -3.33
CA PRO A 129 12.14 6.20 -2.85
C PRO A 129 10.77 6.85 -2.54
N SER A 130 9.67 6.19 -2.91
CA SER A 130 8.30 6.73 -2.85
C SER A 130 7.29 5.60 -2.57
N ALA A 131 7.42 5.00 -1.38
CA ALA A 131 6.97 3.64 -1.16
C ALA A 131 5.45 3.43 -1.04
N GLY A 132 4.69 4.46 -0.66
CA GLY A 132 3.28 4.31 -0.32
C GLY A 132 3.10 3.20 0.73
N HIS A 133 2.29 2.19 0.41
CA HIS A 133 2.12 1.00 1.26
C HIS A 133 3.06 -0.18 0.92
N GLY A 134 3.99 -0.01 -0.01
CA GLY A 134 4.98 -1.01 -0.43
C GLY A 134 4.47 -1.97 -1.50
N ALA A 135 3.66 -1.49 -2.44
CA ALA A 135 3.11 -2.30 -3.53
C ALA A 135 4.19 -2.79 -4.51
N LEU A 136 5.23 -2.00 -4.80
CA LEU A 136 6.34 -2.45 -5.66
C LEU A 136 7.31 -3.39 -4.94
N LEU A 137 7.19 -3.52 -3.61
CA LEU A 137 8.00 -4.39 -2.75
C LEU A 137 7.34 -5.75 -2.47
N LEU A 138 6.32 -6.14 -3.24
CA LEU A 138 5.59 -7.40 -3.02
C LEU A 138 6.47 -8.66 -3.05
N LEU A 139 7.62 -8.62 -3.73
CA LEU A 139 8.57 -9.75 -3.85
C LEU A 139 9.86 -9.57 -3.03
N ALA A 140 10.08 -8.38 -2.46
CA ALA A 140 11.26 -8.09 -1.67
C ALA A 140 11.11 -8.62 -0.24
N HIS A 141 12.19 -9.07 0.36
CA HIS A 141 12.22 -9.31 1.80
C HIS A 141 12.38 -7.96 2.53
N PRO A 142 11.63 -7.68 3.62
CA PRO A 142 11.69 -6.36 4.26
C PRO A 142 13.08 -5.93 4.73
N GLU A 143 13.89 -6.87 5.22
CA GLU A 143 15.27 -6.61 5.65
C GLU A 143 16.22 -6.29 4.47
N MET A 144 15.84 -6.64 3.24
CA MET A 144 16.61 -6.36 2.03
C MET A 144 16.17 -5.09 1.31
N ALA A 145 15.18 -4.36 1.85
CA ALA A 145 14.62 -3.18 1.23
C ALA A 145 14.80 -1.93 2.10
N ALA A 146 15.47 -0.92 1.55
CA ALA A 146 15.44 0.44 2.05
C ALA A 146 14.27 1.17 1.40
N VAL A 147 13.45 1.85 2.21
CA VAL A 147 12.22 2.48 1.70
C VAL A 147 12.10 3.90 2.21
N ASN A 148 11.61 4.80 1.38
CA ASN A 148 11.37 6.19 1.72
C ASN A 148 9.91 6.55 1.48
N GLU A 149 9.27 7.16 2.48
CA GLU A 149 7.87 7.59 2.39
C GLU A 149 7.65 8.85 3.24
N LEU A 150 7.14 9.92 2.62
CA LEU A 150 6.93 11.21 3.28
C LEU A 150 5.69 11.22 4.18
N ASN A 151 4.65 10.46 3.83
CA ASN A 151 3.44 10.38 4.64
C ASN A 151 3.73 9.58 5.94
N PRO A 152 3.53 10.18 7.13
CA PRO A 152 3.89 9.55 8.39
C PRO A 152 3.06 8.29 8.70
N ASP A 153 1.80 8.23 8.27
CA ASP A 153 0.94 7.06 8.50
C ASP A 153 1.35 5.88 7.62
N ARG A 154 1.68 6.14 6.35
CA ARG A 154 2.22 5.12 5.44
C ARG A 154 3.61 4.66 5.87
N ALA A 155 4.45 5.58 6.33
CA ALA A 155 5.74 5.25 6.92
C ALA A 155 5.60 4.38 8.18
N ALA A 156 4.60 4.64 9.02
CA ALA A 156 4.29 3.80 10.18
C ALA A 156 3.82 2.39 9.77
N ASP A 157 2.96 2.29 8.75
CA ASP A 157 2.55 1.01 8.16
C ASP A 157 3.76 0.23 7.61
N LEU A 158 4.65 0.87 6.84
CA LEU A 158 5.87 0.24 6.33
C LEU A 158 6.79 -0.25 7.45
N ARG A 159 6.94 0.51 8.54
CA ARG A 159 7.70 0.04 9.72
C ARG A 159 7.04 -1.18 10.36
N ALA A 160 5.71 -1.21 10.45
CA ALA A 160 4.96 -2.37 10.94
C ALA A 160 5.12 -3.61 10.05
N GLN A 161 5.53 -3.45 8.79
CA GLN A 161 5.89 -4.54 7.88
C GLN A 161 7.32 -5.05 8.06
N GLY A 162 8.16 -4.36 8.85
CA GLY A 162 9.56 -4.68 9.07
C GLY A 162 10.55 -4.02 8.11
N PHE A 163 10.13 -3.00 7.33
CA PHE A 163 11.05 -2.27 6.46
C PHE A 163 11.94 -1.27 7.23
N ALA A 164 13.12 -0.99 6.68
CA ALA A 164 13.95 0.14 7.07
C ALA A 164 13.44 1.42 6.39
N VAL A 165 12.70 2.25 7.13
CA VAL A 165 11.95 3.41 6.58
C VAL A 165 12.61 4.75 6.89
N THR A 166 12.90 5.53 5.86
CA THR A 166 13.22 6.97 5.92
C THR A 166 12.03 7.84 5.50
N THR A 167 12.05 9.12 5.84
CA THR A 167 10.97 10.09 5.52
C THR A 167 11.55 11.38 4.93
N GLU A 168 12.53 11.22 4.04
CA GLU A 168 13.31 12.31 3.46
C GLU A 168 12.74 12.76 2.10
N ASP A 169 13.08 13.97 1.67
CA ASP A 169 12.80 14.43 0.31
C ASP A 169 13.69 13.65 -0.67
N ALA A 170 13.14 12.62 -1.31
CA ALA A 170 13.86 11.75 -2.24
C ALA A 170 14.35 12.45 -3.52
N SER A 171 13.98 13.71 -3.76
CA SER A 171 14.59 14.52 -4.84
C SER A 171 15.96 15.10 -4.43
N LEU A 172 16.25 15.14 -3.14
CA LEU A 172 17.47 15.69 -2.54
C LEU A 172 18.28 14.63 -1.79
N TRP A 173 17.62 13.59 -1.28
CA TRP A 173 18.19 12.55 -0.46
C TRP A 173 18.26 11.20 -1.19
N LEU A 174 19.32 10.45 -0.91
CA LEU A 174 19.56 9.10 -1.38
C LEU A 174 20.22 8.29 -0.24
N PRO A 175 19.97 6.97 -0.18
CA PRO A 175 20.65 6.12 0.79
C PRO A 175 22.15 6.05 0.51
N GLU A 176 22.96 5.90 1.56
CA GLU A 176 24.42 5.82 1.44
C GLU A 176 24.89 4.52 0.77
N THR A 177 24.08 3.47 0.82
CA THR A 177 24.40 2.15 0.29
C THR A 177 23.86 1.97 -1.13
N LEU A 178 24.61 1.25 -1.97
CA LEU A 178 24.13 0.79 -3.27
C LEU A 178 23.14 -0.35 -3.09
N HIS A 179 22.22 -0.46 -4.04
CA HIS A 179 21.18 -1.48 -4.10
C HIS A 179 21.19 -2.12 -5.50
N ASP A 180 20.85 -3.40 -5.58
CA ASP A 180 20.78 -4.13 -6.86
C ASP A 180 19.70 -3.54 -7.77
N VAL A 181 18.59 -3.09 -7.18
CA VAL A 181 17.43 -2.54 -7.90
C VAL A 181 16.93 -1.26 -7.22
N VAL A 182 16.66 -0.24 -8.02
CA VAL A 182 15.82 0.89 -7.62
C VAL A 182 14.49 0.78 -8.38
N ILE A 183 13.38 0.77 -7.66
CA ILE A 183 12.03 0.68 -8.25
C ILE A 183 11.16 1.75 -7.62
N ALA A 184 10.36 2.47 -8.43
CA ALA A 184 9.59 3.61 -7.94
C ALA A 184 8.34 3.86 -8.77
N ASN A 185 7.33 4.47 -8.12
CA ASN A 185 6.22 5.15 -8.78
C ASN A 185 6.16 6.60 -8.26
N PRO A 186 7.07 7.48 -8.72
CA PRO A 186 7.15 8.84 -8.21
C PRO A 186 5.92 9.67 -8.62
N PRO A 187 5.60 10.75 -7.90
CA PRO A 187 4.56 11.68 -8.31
C PRO A 187 4.91 12.31 -9.68
N PHE A 188 3.88 12.62 -10.48
CA PHE A 188 4.06 13.19 -11.82
C PHE A 188 4.48 14.68 -11.84
N GLY A 189 4.48 15.35 -10.69
CA GLY A 189 4.82 16.76 -10.55
C GLY A 189 5.26 17.09 -9.12
N ALA A 190 5.66 18.35 -8.91
CA ALA A 190 6.08 18.80 -7.58
C ALA A 190 4.90 18.74 -6.61
N VAL A 191 5.06 17.96 -5.54
CA VAL A 191 4.13 17.96 -4.42
C VAL A 191 4.31 19.28 -3.67
N ALA A 192 3.23 20.03 -3.48
CA ALA A 192 3.30 21.26 -2.68
C ALA A 192 3.69 20.90 -1.25
N LYS A 193 4.69 21.61 -0.71
CA LYS A 193 5.16 21.47 0.67
C LYS A 193 4.08 21.83 1.68
#